data_AF-A0A5N1KUT3-F1
#
_entry.id   AF-A0A5N1KUT3-F1
#
_cell.length_a   1.000
_cell.length_b   1.000
_cell.length_c   1.000
_cell.angle_alpha   90.00
_cell.angle_beta   90.00
_cell.angle_gamma   90.00
#
_symmetry.space_group_name_H-M   'P 1'
#
loop_
_entity.id
_entity.type
_entity.pdbx_description
1 polymer ?
#
loop_
_entity_poly.entity_id
_entity_poly.type
_entity_poly.pdbx_seq_one_letter_code
_entity_poly.pdbx_strand_id
1 'polypeptide(L)' 'MTDPMLYTSDPDQQFSKVALFCPACEHASPIGGDWIMDDSVQRDRLLCPRCGTIVVDQP' A
#
# COMPACT_ATOMS: atom_id res chain seq x y z
N MET A 1 -38.22 15.53 -4.33
CA MET A 1 -37.22 15.59 -5.41
C MET A 1 -35.99 14.85 -4.92
N THR A 2 -35.55 13.86 -5.68
CA THR A 2 -34.60 12.81 -5.33
C THR A 2 -33.19 13.32 -4.97
N ASP A 3 -32.58 12.66 -3.99
CA ASP A 3 -31.21 12.80 -3.50
C ASP A 3 -30.14 12.67 -4.62
N PRO A 4 -29.00 13.37 -4.51
CA PRO A 4 -27.79 12.61 -4.18
C PRO A 4 -26.90 13.30 -3.14
N MET A 5 -26.85 12.72 -1.95
CA MET A 5 -25.72 12.66 -1.05
C MET A 5 -24.59 11.87 -1.72
N LEU A 6 -24.02 12.43 -2.79
CA LEU A 6 -22.81 11.91 -3.43
C LEU A 6 -21.87 13.07 -3.68
N TYR A 7 -21.09 13.39 -2.67
CA TYR A 7 -19.64 13.36 -2.83
C TYR A 7 -19.08 13.20 -1.42
N THR A 8 -19.00 11.94 -0.98
CA THR A 8 -18.09 11.51 0.06
C THR A 8 -16.67 11.76 -0.45
N SER A 9 -16.25 13.02 -0.49
CA SER A 9 -14.84 13.35 -0.38
C SER A 9 -14.55 13.35 1.10
N ASP A 10 -14.61 12.17 1.72
CA ASP A 10 -13.93 11.97 2.98
C ASP A 10 -12.44 12.16 2.66
N PRO A 11 -11.78 13.19 3.21
CA PRO A 11 -10.34 13.33 3.06
C PRO A 11 -9.64 12.32 3.98
N ASP A 12 -9.98 11.03 3.85
CA ASP A 12 -9.16 9.90 4.28
C ASP A 12 -7.85 9.81 3.45
N GLN A 13 -7.41 10.94 2.90
CA GLN A 13 -6.03 11.21 2.52
C GLN A 13 -5.10 11.26 3.75
N GLN A 14 -5.61 10.93 4.94
CA GLN A 14 -4.88 10.69 6.18
C GLN A 14 -4.54 9.20 6.40
N PHE A 15 -4.43 8.37 5.34
CA PHE A 15 -3.61 7.17 5.45
C PHE A 15 -2.16 7.59 5.74
N SER A 16 -1.81 7.40 7.01
CA SER A 16 -0.64 7.92 7.68
C SER A 16 0.64 7.76 6.87
N LYS A 17 1.42 8.83 6.92
CA LYS A 17 2.68 9.16 6.23
C LYS A 17 3.82 8.18 6.54
N VAL A 18 3.61 6.87 6.37
CA VAL A 18 4.60 5.82 6.61
C VAL A 18 5.05 5.32 5.25
N ALA A 19 6.26 5.73 4.87
CA ALA A 19 6.97 5.16 3.74
C ALA A 19 7.67 3.87 4.20
N LEU A 20 7.53 2.84 3.39
CA LEU A 20 8.33 1.63 3.54
C LEU A 20 9.65 1.82 2.78
N PHE A 21 10.69 1.15 3.26
CA PHE A 21 12.01 1.17 2.65
C PHE A 21 12.42 -0.27 2.33
N CYS A 22 12.82 -0.50 1.09
CA CYS A 22 13.32 -1.79 0.65
C CYS A 22 14.76 -1.99 1.18
N PRO A 23 15.03 -3.07 1.92
CA PRO A 23 16.36 -3.32 2.49
C PRO A 23 17.41 -3.75 1.46
N ALA A 24 17.01 -4.09 0.23
CA ALA A 24 17.91 -4.63 -0.79
C ALA A 24 18.37 -3.59 -1.83
N CYS A 25 17.52 -2.62 -2.17
CA CYS A 25 17.79 -1.66 -3.25
C CYS A 25 17.49 -0.20 -2.89
N GLU A 26 17.24 0.08 -1.60
CA GLU A 26 16.97 1.43 -1.06
C GLU A 26 15.71 2.11 -1.64
N HIS A 27 14.88 1.36 -2.37
CA HIS A 27 13.62 1.87 -2.89
C HIS A 27 12.67 2.23 -1.74
N ALA A 28 12.15 3.45 -1.74
CA ALA A 28 11.19 3.92 -0.74
C ALA A 28 9.88 4.33 -1.41
N SER A 29 8.76 3.85 -0.88
CA SER A 29 7.42 4.17 -1.38
C SER A 29 6.41 4.09 -0.22
N PRO A 30 5.35 4.92 -0.18
CA PRO A 30 4.27 4.81 0.80
C PRO A 30 3.66 3.41 0.83
N ILE A 31 3.11 2.97 1.98
CA ILE A 31 2.57 1.60 2.14
C ILE A 31 1.50 1.21 1.09
N GLY A 32 0.68 2.17 0.63
CA GLY A 32 -0.29 1.99 -0.47
C GLY A 32 0.20 2.48 -1.83
N GLY A 33 1.51 2.65 -2.00
CA GLY A 33 2.15 3.12 -3.23
C GLY A 33 2.46 1.99 -4.21
N ASP A 34 3.66 2.01 -4.76
CA ASP A 34 4.11 1.14 -5.86
C ASP A 34 4.49 -0.28 -5.42
N TRP A 35 4.13 -0.69 -4.20
CA TRP A 35 4.41 -2.04 -3.71
C TRP A 35 3.53 -3.06 -4.42
N ILE A 36 4.13 -4.20 -4.77
CA ILE A 36 3.39 -5.31 -5.39
C ILE A 36 2.84 -6.18 -4.27
N MET A 37 1.51 -6.25 -4.16
CA MET A 37 0.84 -7.19 -3.26
C MET A 37 0.96 -8.61 -3.81
N ASP A 38 1.44 -9.53 -2.97
CA ASP A 38 1.39 -10.97 -3.20
C ASP A 38 0.32 -11.53 -2.25
N ASP A 39 -0.90 -11.72 -2.77
CA ASP A 39 -2.07 -12.23 -2.07
C ASP A 39 -2.05 -13.76 -1.97
N SER A 40 -0.88 -14.32 -1.66
CA SER A 40 -0.75 -15.73 -1.29
C SER A 40 -1.78 -16.06 -0.21
N VAL A 41 -2.54 -17.15 -0.39
CA VAL A 41 -3.75 -17.57 0.38
C VAL A 41 -3.64 -17.50 1.91
N GLN A 42 -2.46 -17.30 2.48
CA GLN A 42 -2.17 -17.34 3.92
C GLN A 42 -1.32 -16.17 4.43
N ARG A 43 -0.90 -15.19 3.60
CA ARG A 43 -0.06 -14.05 4.03
C ARG A 43 -0.27 -12.83 3.15
N ASP A 44 -0.31 -11.66 3.77
CA ASP A 44 -0.26 -10.38 3.05
C ASP A 44 1.22 -9.96 2.92
N ARG A 45 1.73 -10.01 1.69
CA ARG A 45 3.13 -9.71 1.38
C ARG A 45 3.22 -8.52 0.45
N LEU A 46 4.10 -7.59 0.80
CA LEU A 46 4.46 -6.47 -0.09
C LEU A 46 5.85 -6.70 -0.66
N LEU A 47 5.93 -6.78 -1.98
CA LEU A 47 7.16 -6.98 -2.74
C LEU A 47 7.63 -5.67 -3.36
N CYS A 48 8.94 -5.47 -3.40
CA CYS A 48 9.56 -4.34 -4.06
C CYS A 48 9.45 -4.46 -5.58
N PRO A 49 8.96 -3.43 -6.30
CA PRO A 49 8.84 -3.45 -7.76
C PRO A 49 10.19 -3.42 -8.50
N ARG A 50 11.29 -3.10 -7.81
CA ARG A 50 12.62 -2.96 -8.45
C ARG A 50 13.42 -4.27 -8.40
N CYS A 51 13.41 -4.95 -7.26
CA CYS A 51 14.23 -6.14 -7.02
C CYS A 51 13.43 -7.37 -6.60
N GLY A 52 12.12 -7.25 -6.38
CA GLY A 52 11.24 -8.35 -5.94
C GLY A 52 11.42 -8.76 -4.48
N THR A 53 12.20 -8.02 -3.69
CA THR A 53 12.41 -8.33 -2.26
C THR A 53 11.14 -8.08 -1.46
N ILE A 54 10.84 -8.99 -0.52
CA ILE A 54 9.74 -8.83 0.45
C ILE A 54 10.09 -7.71 1.42
N VAL A 55 9.22 -6.70 1.48
CA VAL A 55 9.35 -5.52 2.35
C VAL A 55 8.45 -5.65 3.57
N VAL A 56 7.27 -6.26 3.41
CA VAL A 56 6.36 -6.62 4.51
C VAL A 56 5.94 -8.07 4.33
N ASP A 57 5.99 -8.85 5.41
CA ASP A 57 5.42 -10.20 5.50
C ASP A 57 4.52 -10.20 6.73
N GLN A 58 3.21 -10.04 6.52
CA GLN A 58 2.22 -10.12 7.58
C GLN A 58 1.56 -11.53 7.55
N PRO A 59 1.49 -12.23 8.70
CA PRO A 59 0.81 -13.53 8.80
C PRO A 59 -0.71 -13.42 8.68
#